data_AF-A0A2S4M2B3-F1
#
_entry.id   AF-A0A2S4M2B3-F1
#
_cell.length_a   1.000
_cell.length_b   1.000
_cell.length_c   1.000
_cell.angle_alpha   90.00
_cell.angle_beta   90.00
_cell.angle_gamma   90.00
#
_symmetry.space_group_name_H-M   'P 1'
#
loop_
_entity.id
_entity.type
_entity.pdbx_description
1 polymer ?
#
loop_
_entity_poly.entity_id
_entity_poly.type
_entity_poly.pdbx_seq_one_letter_code
_entity_poly.pdbx_strand_id
1 'polypeptide(L)'
;MRLHHLVGGALLGFATTGFAQSSVSLYGIIDTGVEYVSHANAAGKSIVRMPSITGEFPSRWGIRGTEDLGGGYKALFVLENGFNGSNGTMGQGGRLFGRQSWVGIESPYGTLSFGRQYTMTYLAVLDADLLGPNIYGLPSLDAYIPNGRADNSVAWRGKFGGLTVGAMYSFGRDSAGTGNSPGQGTCAGQTPGDMTECRLWSAMLKYDSTWFGAAASYEEQRGGGTTAAANFFDGVKPLTLTSNADKDDRAQVNGYVSLYGVKFGGGWIGRWVDTDSSGGPNVHSNLLYLTANYYFTPAVSVDAGVYHTTVSGQDARATLGVLRGTYFLSKRTAVYLQCAYLANSAHAAFSVSAGGGGTTPAAGQGQVGVMAGVRHMF
;
A
#
# COMPACT_ATOMS: atom_id res chain seq x y z
N MET A 1 56.16 -38.86 -40.29
CA MET A 1 54.92 -39.03 -39.51
C MET A 1 54.90 -37.94 -38.44
N ARG A 2 53.94 -37.00 -38.54
CA ARG A 2 53.44 -36.04 -37.52
C ARG A 2 54.43 -34.97 -37.00
N LEU A 3 54.37 -33.70 -37.43
CA LEU A 3 53.40 -32.60 -37.18
C LEU A 3 53.42 -32.09 -35.72
N HIS A 4 54.20 -31.02 -35.47
CA HIS A 4 53.82 -29.64 -35.07
C HIS A 4 53.54 -29.40 -33.57
N HIS A 5 54.24 -28.43 -32.97
CA HIS A 5 53.66 -27.49 -32.00
C HIS A 5 54.27 -26.09 -32.12
N LEU A 6 53.37 -25.12 -32.27
CA LEU A 6 53.55 -23.67 -32.18
C LEU A 6 53.82 -23.22 -30.74
N VAL A 7 54.60 -22.15 -30.57
CA VAL A 7 54.53 -21.24 -29.42
C VAL A 7 54.74 -19.80 -29.90
N GLY A 8 53.85 -18.90 -29.47
CA GLY A 8 54.22 -17.52 -29.11
C GLY A 8 53.74 -16.40 -30.01
N GLY A 9 52.63 -15.75 -29.62
CA GLY A 9 52.19 -14.47 -30.18
C GLY A 9 50.98 -13.91 -29.44
N ALA A 10 51.24 -13.20 -28.34
CA ALA A 10 50.27 -12.59 -27.45
C ALA A 10 49.44 -11.48 -28.11
N LEU A 11 48.15 -11.42 -27.80
CA LEU A 11 47.29 -10.26 -28.04
C LEU A 11 46.37 -10.04 -26.83
N LEU A 12 46.86 -9.18 -25.94
CA LEU A 12 46.17 -8.15 -25.14
C LEU A 12 44.69 -8.40 -24.83
N GLY A 13 44.42 -8.93 -23.63
CA GLY A 13 43.12 -8.85 -23.02
C GLY A 13 42.81 -7.40 -22.62
N PHE A 14 41.81 -6.80 -23.26
CA PHE A 14 41.15 -5.61 -22.73
C PHE A 14 40.33 -6.02 -21.49
N ALA A 15 40.93 -5.90 -20.32
CA ALA A 15 40.17 -5.79 -19.08
C ALA A 15 39.54 -4.40 -19.06
N THR A 16 38.30 -4.28 -19.55
CA THR A 16 37.46 -3.14 -19.20
C THR A 16 37.04 -3.34 -17.75
N THR A 17 37.79 -2.77 -16.82
CA THR A 17 37.28 -2.47 -15.49
C THR A 17 36.26 -1.34 -15.63
N GLY A 18 35.06 -1.69 -16.10
CA GLY A 18 33.89 -0.86 -15.83
C GLY A 18 33.66 -0.94 -14.33
N PHE A 19 34.10 0.06 -13.57
CA PHE A 19 33.65 0.21 -12.19
C PHE A 19 32.15 0.50 -12.24
N ALA A 20 31.33 -0.54 -12.22
CA ALA A 20 29.92 -0.43 -11.95
C ALA A 20 29.79 0.34 -10.62
N GLN A 21 29.27 1.57 -10.66
CA GLN A 21 29.10 2.37 -9.46
C GLN A 21 27.93 1.78 -8.66
N SER A 22 28.24 0.78 -7.84
CA SER A 22 27.28 0.15 -6.94
C SER A 22 27.07 1.02 -5.71
N SER A 23 25.82 1.33 -5.42
CA SER A 23 25.43 2.00 -4.17
C SER A 23 24.46 1.12 -3.41
N VAL A 24 24.68 1.04 -2.09
CA VAL A 24 23.76 0.40 -1.15
C VAL A 24 23.42 1.45 -0.10
N SER A 25 22.14 1.57 0.24
CA SER A 25 21.66 2.52 1.23
C SER A 25 20.73 1.83 2.21
N LEU A 26 21.01 2.00 3.50
CA LEU A 26 20.05 1.74 4.56
C LEU A 26 19.16 2.98 4.73
N TYR A 27 17.87 2.77 4.96
CA TYR A 27 16.90 3.83 5.16
C TYR A 27 15.79 3.39 6.10
N GLY A 28 15.05 4.35 6.66
CA GLY A 28 13.85 4.01 7.43
C GLY A 28 13.02 5.19 7.92
N ILE A 29 11.89 4.84 8.53
CA ILE A 29 10.96 5.71 9.24
C ILE A 29 10.57 5.04 10.56
N ILE A 30 10.56 5.82 11.64
CA ILE A 30 9.88 5.50 12.88
C ILE A 30 8.81 6.54 13.10
N ASP A 31 7.58 6.09 13.32
CA ASP A 31 6.42 6.95 13.53
C ASP A 31 5.51 6.29 14.56
N THR A 32 5.26 7.02 15.64
CA THR A 32 4.35 6.61 16.69
C THR A 32 3.89 7.82 17.51
N GLY A 33 2.90 7.60 18.36
CA GLY A 33 2.29 8.64 19.17
C GLY A 33 1.27 8.08 20.14
N VAL A 34 0.60 8.96 20.87
CA VAL A 34 -0.49 8.61 21.77
C VAL A 34 -1.80 8.93 21.07
N GLU A 35 -2.66 7.93 20.97
CA GLU A 35 -3.98 7.99 20.36
C GLU A 35 -5.06 7.85 21.44
N TYR A 36 -6.11 8.65 21.33
CA TYR A 36 -7.40 8.46 21.97
C TYR A 36 -8.46 8.11 20.93
N VAL A 37 -9.31 7.12 21.21
CA VAL A 37 -10.50 6.79 20.41
C VAL A 37 -11.72 6.66 21.32
N SER A 38 -12.78 7.40 21.02
CA SER A 38 -14.08 7.27 21.70
C SER A 38 -14.87 6.05 21.19
N HIS A 39 -15.76 5.48 22.00
CA HIS A 39 -16.62 4.34 21.60
C HIS A 39 -15.84 3.20 20.93
N ALA A 40 -14.66 2.87 21.46
CA ALA A 40 -13.72 1.88 20.92
C ALA A 40 -14.20 0.42 21.05
N ASN A 41 -15.35 0.19 21.70
CA ASN A 41 -15.96 -1.13 21.82
C ASN A 41 -17.50 -1.05 21.85
N ALA A 42 -18.14 -2.23 21.82
CA ALA A 42 -19.60 -2.35 21.84
C ALA A 42 -20.28 -1.76 23.10
N ALA A 43 -19.54 -1.60 24.20
CA ALA A 43 -20.04 -0.97 25.42
C ALA A 43 -19.87 0.57 25.43
N GLY A 44 -19.41 1.16 24.32
CA GLY A 44 -19.24 2.60 24.17
C GLY A 44 -18.04 3.17 24.94
N LYS A 45 -17.13 2.34 25.46
CA LYS A 45 -15.96 2.82 26.21
C LYS A 45 -14.89 3.39 25.28
N SER A 46 -14.14 4.37 25.75
CA SER A 46 -12.97 4.90 25.04
C SER A 46 -11.70 4.08 25.31
N ILE A 47 -10.67 4.29 24.49
CA ILE A 47 -9.31 3.77 24.71
C ILE A 47 -8.28 4.87 24.52
N VAL A 48 -7.19 4.81 25.29
CA VAL A 48 -5.95 5.55 25.05
C VAL A 48 -4.84 4.54 24.82
N ARG A 49 -4.05 4.69 23.76
CA ARG A 49 -3.03 3.72 23.37
C ARG A 49 -1.89 4.33 22.57
N MET A 50 -0.82 3.56 22.37
CA MET A 50 0.13 3.78 21.29
C MET A 50 -0.20 2.81 20.15
N PRO A 51 -0.69 3.29 19.00
CA PRO A 51 -1.05 2.43 17.88
C PRO A 51 0.19 1.72 17.32
N SER A 52 -0.01 0.52 16.79
CA SER A 52 1.07 -0.35 16.35
C SER A 52 1.37 -0.20 14.86
N ILE A 53 0.35 0.00 14.03
CA ILE A 53 0.47 -0.15 12.57
C ILE A 53 1.00 1.12 11.89
N THR A 54 0.48 2.28 12.26
CA THR A 54 0.79 3.57 11.62
C THR A 54 0.42 4.73 12.54
N GLY A 55 1.11 5.85 12.36
CA GLY A 55 0.74 7.17 12.88
C GLY A 55 0.43 8.11 11.70
N GLU A 56 1.41 8.90 11.26
CA GLU A 56 1.37 9.58 9.96
C GLU A 56 1.77 8.62 8.84
N PHE A 57 2.78 7.78 9.10
CA PHE A 57 3.29 6.74 8.22
C PHE A 57 3.54 5.42 8.97
N PRO A 58 3.44 4.26 8.30
CA PRO A 58 3.85 2.99 8.90
C PRO A 58 5.36 2.93 9.13
N SER A 59 5.76 2.53 10.33
CA SER A 59 7.17 2.35 10.69
C SER A 59 7.83 1.24 9.84
N ARG A 60 9.05 1.51 9.36
CA ARG A 60 9.79 0.63 8.45
C ARG A 60 11.29 0.89 8.49
N TRP A 61 12.07 -0.12 8.13
CA TRP A 61 13.47 0.05 7.77
C TRP A 61 13.79 -0.86 6.59
N GLY A 62 14.82 -0.52 5.81
CA GLY A 62 15.17 -1.31 4.66
C GLY A 62 16.56 -1.01 4.12
N ILE A 63 16.95 -1.83 3.15
CA ILE A 63 18.16 -1.69 2.37
C ILE A 63 17.77 -1.73 0.90
N ARG A 64 18.28 -0.78 0.13
CA ARG A 64 18.15 -0.77 -1.32
C ARG A 64 19.49 -0.62 -1.97
N GLY A 65 19.63 -1.13 -3.18
CA GLY A 65 20.84 -0.95 -3.96
C GLY A 65 20.59 -0.78 -5.44
N THR A 66 21.61 -0.21 -6.08
CA THR A 66 21.66 0.02 -7.52
C THR A 66 23.07 -0.24 -7.99
N GLU A 67 23.21 -1.07 -9.02
CA GLU A 67 24.46 -1.38 -9.71
C GLU A 67 24.30 -0.98 -11.18
N ASP A 68 25.20 -0.13 -11.66
CA ASP A 68 25.25 0.25 -13.09
C ASP A 68 25.82 -0.91 -13.91
N LEU A 69 25.03 -1.45 -14.84
CA LEU A 69 25.42 -2.54 -15.72
C LEU A 69 26.00 -2.04 -17.05
N GLY A 70 26.06 -0.72 -17.24
CA GLY A 70 26.45 -0.08 -18.49
C GLY A 70 25.33 -0.03 -19.53
N GLY A 71 25.53 0.77 -20.58
CA GLY A 71 24.59 0.86 -21.71
C GLY A 71 23.18 1.36 -21.35
N GLY A 72 23.02 2.06 -20.22
CA GLY A 72 21.72 2.53 -19.73
C GLY A 72 20.94 1.50 -18.92
N TYR A 73 21.55 0.37 -18.54
CA TYR A 73 20.95 -0.67 -17.72
C TYR A 73 21.45 -0.62 -16.29
N LYS A 74 20.59 -0.98 -15.33
CA LYS A 74 20.97 -1.11 -13.92
C LYS A 74 20.34 -2.33 -13.28
N ALA A 75 21.06 -3.02 -12.40
CA ALA A 75 20.47 -3.96 -11.46
C ALA A 75 19.99 -3.20 -10.22
N LEU A 76 18.82 -3.57 -9.71
CA LEU A 76 18.16 -2.94 -8.57
C LEU A 76 17.72 -4.01 -7.57
N PHE A 77 17.77 -3.69 -6.28
CA PHE A 77 17.09 -4.50 -5.26
C PHE A 77 16.52 -3.64 -4.14
N VAL A 78 15.48 -4.14 -3.48
CA VAL A 78 14.92 -3.58 -2.24
C VAL A 78 14.54 -4.71 -1.29
N LEU A 79 14.98 -4.58 -0.04
CA LEU A 79 14.52 -5.37 1.10
C LEU A 79 13.99 -4.41 2.16
N GLU A 80 12.69 -4.48 2.48
CA GLU A 80 12.03 -3.54 3.39
C GLU A 80 11.18 -4.29 4.44
N ASN A 81 11.54 -4.09 5.70
CA ASN A 81 10.82 -4.54 6.88
C ASN A 81 9.77 -3.51 7.30
N GLY A 82 8.57 -3.97 7.62
CA GLY A 82 7.61 -3.19 8.42
C GLY A 82 7.61 -3.71 9.84
N PHE A 83 7.60 -2.82 10.83
CA PHE A 83 7.56 -3.21 12.23
C PHE A 83 6.57 -2.33 13.00
N ASN A 84 6.03 -2.88 14.08
CA ASN A 84 5.08 -2.21 14.94
C ASN A 84 5.83 -1.43 16.01
N GLY A 85 5.81 -0.09 15.92
CA GLY A 85 6.61 0.79 16.80
C GLY A 85 6.29 0.65 18.29
N SER A 86 5.06 0.27 18.65
CA SER A 86 4.64 0.17 20.05
C SER A 86 5.06 -1.12 20.76
N ASN A 87 5.46 -2.16 20.04
CA ASN A 87 5.82 -3.45 20.64
C ASN A 87 6.98 -4.20 19.96
N GLY A 88 7.58 -3.64 18.91
CA GLY A 88 8.74 -4.19 18.21
C GLY A 88 8.45 -5.42 17.35
N THR A 89 7.20 -5.85 17.20
CA THR A 89 6.84 -7.01 16.37
C THR A 89 6.97 -6.72 14.88
N MET A 90 7.34 -7.73 14.09
CA MET A 90 7.33 -7.63 12.62
C MET A 90 5.90 -7.57 12.09
N GLY A 91 5.66 -6.66 11.15
CA GLY A 91 4.39 -6.55 10.43
C GLY A 91 4.24 -7.62 9.34
N GLN A 92 3.15 -7.52 8.58
CA GLN A 92 2.94 -8.27 7.33
C GLN A 92 3.14 -9.78 7.50
N GLY A 93 2.57 -10.34 8.56
CA GLY A 93 2.59 -11.78 8.83
C GLY A 93 3.86 -12.26 9.53
N GLY A 94 4.55 -11.36 10.25
CA GLY A 94 5.81 -11.69 10.91
C GLY A 94 6.99 -11.83 9.95
N ARG A 95 6.89 -11.26 8.75
CA ARG A 95 7.94 -11.36 7.72
C ARG A 95 9.10 -10.42 8.02
N LEU A 96 10.33 -10.91 7.88
CA LEU A 96 11.55 -10.09 7.95
C LEU A 96 11.54 -8.95 6.91
N PHE A 97 11.14 -9.22 5.66
CA PHE A 97 11.02 -8.19 4.61
C PHE A 97 9.59 -8.15 4.05
N GLY A 98 8.63 -7.93 4.95
CA GLY A 98 7.21 -8.01 4.66
C GLY A 98 6.63 -6.87 3.84
N ARG A 99 7.32 -5.74 3.67
CA ARG A 99 6.83 -4.63 2.85
C ARG A 99 7.26 -4.78 1.39
N GLN A 100 8.55 -5.02 1.17
CA GLN A 100 9.12 -5.29 -0.15
C GLN A 100 10.31 -6.25 -0.05
N SER A 101 10.43 -7.15 -1.02
CA SER A 101 11.58 -8.05 -1.18
C SER A 101 11.68 -8.43 -2.65
N TRP A 102 12.40 -7.65 -3.45
CA TRP A 102 12.48 -7.83 -4.89
C TRP A 102 13.85 -7.44 -5.47
N VAL A 103 14.14 -8.01 -6.64
CA VAL A 103 15.27 -7.66 -7.51
C VAL A 103 14.76 -7.33 -8.90
N GLY A 104 15.44 -6.47 -9.66
CA GLY A 104 15.02 -6.10 -10.99
C GLY A 104 16.12 -5.51 -11.85
N ILE A 105 15.78 -5.31 -13.13
CA ILE A 105 16.61 -4.65 -14.13
C ILE A 105 15.87 -3.40 -14.60
N GLU A 106 16.52 -2.25 -14.45
CA GLU A 106 16.12 -1.00 -15.09
C GLU A 106 16.77 -0.90 -16.47
N SER A 107 16.00 -0.45 -17.44
CA SER A 107 16.40 -0.19 -18.82
C SER A 107 15.85 1.18 -19.26
N PRO A 108 16.26 1.71 -20.42
CA PRO A 108 15.67 2.94 -20.98
C PRO A 108 14.16 2.88 -21.21
N TYR A 109 13.58 1.68 -21.27
CA TYR A 109 12.16 1.47 -21.51
C TYR A 109 11.36 1.28 -20.22
N GLY A 110 12.02 1.08 -19.07
CA GLY A 110 11.37 0.82 -17.80
C GLY A 110 12.09 -0.24 -16.96
N THR A 111 11.50 -0.56 -15.82
CA THR A 111 12.02 -1.52 -14.84
C THR A 111 11.20 -2.79 -14.87
N LEU A 112 11.85 -3.94 -15.11
CA LEU A 112 11.29 -5.27 -14.88
C LEU A 112 11.80 -5.81 -13.55
N SER A 113 10.91 -6.34 -12.71
CA SER A 113 11.22 -6.71 -11.33
C SER A 113 10.47 -7.97 -10.88
N PHE A 114 11.10 -8.71 -9.97
CA PHE A 114 10.67 -10.01 -9.49
C PHE A 114 10.70 -10.07 -7.96
N GLY A 115 9.64 -10.58 -7.34
CA GLY A 115 9.56 -10.79 -5.90
C GLY A 115 8.32 -10.14 -5.28
N ARG A 116 8.41 -9.79 -3.99
CA ARG A 116 7.33 -9.14 -3.25
C ARG A 116 7.41 -7.62 -3.39
N GLN A 117 6.36 -7.00 -3.92
CA GLN A 117 6.36 -5.56 -4.21
C GLN A 117 4.95 -4.97 -4.23
N TYR A 118 4.89 -3.63 -4.20
CA TYR A 118 3.63 -2.90 -4.23
C TYR A 118 2.90 -3.04 -5.56
N THR A 119 1.59 -3.23 -5.51
CA THR A 119 0.75 -3.35 -6.71
C THR A 119 0.57 -2.00 -7.40
N MET A 120 0.09 -2.04 -8.64
CA MET A 120 -0.19 -0.84 -9.42
C MET A 120 -1.32 -0.01 -8.79
N THR A 121 -2.24 -0.64 -8.07
CA THR A 121 -3.29 0.04 -7.29
C THR A 121 -2.73 0.80 -6.09
N TYR A 122 -1.75 0.25 -5.37
CA TYR A 122 -1.06 1.02 -4.33
C TYR A 122 -0.33 2.24 -4.92
N LEU A 123 0.36 2.08 -6.06
CA LEU A 123 1.13 3.17 -6.65
C LEU A 123 0.26 4.29 -7.22
N ALA A 124 -0.90 3.96 -7.76
CA ALA A 124 -1.80 4.92 -8.39
C ALA A 124 -2.42 5.92 -7.40
N VAL A 125 -2.56 5.59 -6.11
CA VAL A 125 -3.23 6.47 -5.13
C VAL A 125 -2.31 7.53 -4.52
N LEU A 126 -0.98 7.31 -4.55
CA LEU A 126 0.00 8.02 -3.72
C LEU A 126 0.04 9.54 -3.90
N ASP A 127 -0.33 10.06 -5.07
CA ASP A 127 -0.27 11.49 -5.35
C ASP A 127 -1.60 12.23 -5.15
N ALA A 128 -2.71 11.49 -5.06
CA ALA A 128 -4.06 12.02 -4.92
C ALA A 128 -4.60 11.91 -3.48
N ASP A 129 -4.22 10.90 -2.70
CA ASP A 129 -4.52 10.85 -1.27
C ASP A 129 -3.41 11.55 -0.47
N LEU A 130 -3.62 12.82 -0.16
CA LEU A 130 -2.59 13.67 0.46
C LEU A 130 -2.35 13.35 1.95
N LEU A 131 -3.27 12.64 2.60
CA LEU A 131 -3.06 12.13 3.96
C LEU A 131 -2.12 10.92 3.94
N GLY A 132 -2.11 10.16 2.84
CA GLY A 132 -1.31 8.96 2.66
C GLY A 132 -1.77 7.81 3.57
N PRO A 133 -0.87 6.91 4.00
CA PRO A 133 -1.19 5.76 4.86
C PRO A 133 -1.39 6.15 6.34
N ASN A 134 -2.07 7.28 6.56
CA ASN A 134 -2.33 7.86 7.86
C ASN A 134 -3.22 6.97 8.73
N ILE A 135 -3.10 7.05 10.06
CA ILE A 135 -3.98 6.32 10.99
C ILE A 135 -5.46 6.66 10.82
N TYR A 136 -5.75 7.89 10.40
CA TYR A 136 -7.08 8.37 10.02
C TYR A 136 -7.06 8.71 8.52
N GLY A 137 -7.75 7.92 7.69
CA GLY A 137 -7.83 8.19 6.26
C GLY A 137 -8.44 7.03 5.48
N LEU A 138 -8.02 6.85 4.22
CA LEU A 138 -8.38 5.67 3.41
C LEU A 138 -8.26 4.33 4.17
N PRO A 139 -7.20 4.06 4.96
CA PRO A 139 -7.04 2.77 5.62
C PRO A 139 -8.16 2.42 6.62
N SER A 140 -8.90 3.43 7.12
CA SER A 140 -10.04 3.24 8.04
C SER A 140 -11.29 2.68 7.33
N LEU A 141 -11.39 2.85 6.02
CA LEU A 141 -12.55 2.44 5.20
C LEU A 141 -12.20 1.34 4.18
N ASP A 142 -10.95 1.28 3.71
CA ASP A 142 -10.40 0.15 2.96
C ASP A 142 -8.91 -0.01 3.31
N ALA A 143 -8.62 -0.94 4.23
CA ALA A 143 -7.27 -1.20 4.72
C ALA A 143 -6.31 -1.74 3.65
N TYR A 144 -6.83 -2.24 2.51
CA TYR A 144 -6.01 -2.79 1.43
C TYR A 144 -5.31 -1.71 0.60
N ILE A 145 -6.00 -0.61 0.28
CA ILE A 145 -5.50 0.45 -0.62
C ILE A 145 -4.09 0.98 -0.25
N PRO A 146 -3.84 1.44 1.00
CA PRO A 146 -2.50 1.87 1.45
C PRO A 146 -1.50 0.71 1.61
N ASN A 147 -1.91 -0.51 1.26
CA ASN A 147 -1.22 -1.75 1.57
C ASN A 147 -1.12 -2.73 0.40
N GLY A 148 -1.53 -2.34 -0.81
CA GLY A 148 -1.54 -3.22 -1.96
C GLY A 148 -0.15 -3.72 -2.31
N ARG A 149 0.09 -5.03 -2.14
CA ARG A 149 1.36 -5.71 -2.41
C ARG A 149 1.11 -7.18 -2.70
N ALA A 150 1.95 -7.77 -3.54
CA ALA A 150 1.82 -9.16 -3.95
C ALA A 150 3.13 -9.92 -3.77
N ASP A 151 3.06 -11.14 -3.25
CA ASP A 151 4.13 -12.14 -3.31
C ASP A 151 4.28 -12.69 -4.74
N ASN A 152 5.35 -13.46 -5.01
CA ASN A 152 5.52 -14.23 -6.24
C ASN A 152 5.20 -13.43 -7.52
N SER A 153 5.63 -12.17 -7.56
CA SER A 153 5.19 -11.24 -8.59
C SER A 153 6.28 -10.93 -9.59
N VAL A 154 5.85 -10.67 -10.82
CA VAL A 154 6.60 -10.02 -11.88
C VAL A 154 5.91 -8.71 -12.18
N ALA A 155 6.66 -7.61 -12.17
CA ALA A 155 6.12 -6.30 -12.51
C ALA A 155 7.02 -5.56 -13.48
N TRP A 156 6.38 -4.85 -14.40
CA TRP A 156 7.01 -3.88 -15.27
C TRP A 156 6.45 -2.49 -15.02
N ARG A 157 7.32 -1.48 -14.99
CA ARG A 157 6.92 -0.06 -14.93
C ARG A 157 7.80 0.79 -15.84
N GLY A 158 7.17 1.59 -16.70
CA GLY A 158 7.85 2.55 -17.56
C GLY A 158 7.38 3.98 -17.30
N LYS A 159 8.28 4.95 -17.46
CA LYS A 159 7.96 6.38 -17.38
C LYS A 159 8.46 7.09 -18.63
N PHE A 160 7.55 7.78 -19.32
CA PHE A 160 7.74 8.45 -20.60
C PHE A 160 7.29 9.90 -20.49
N GLY A 161 8.20 10.77 -20.05
CA GLY A 161 7.84 12.14 -19.66
C GLY A 161 6.90 12.15 -18.46
N GLY A 162 5.73 12.77 -18.60
CA GLY A 162 4.68 12.78 -17.58
C GLY A 162 3.92 11.46 -17.45
N LEU A 163 3.94 10.60 -18.47
CA LEU A 163 3.20 9.35 -18.49
C LEU A 163 3.95 8.24 -17.74
N THR A 164 3.27 7.53 -16.85
CA THR A 164 3.75 6.31 -16.20
C THR A 164 2.77 5.18 -16.49
N VAL A 165 3.28 4.05 -16.95
CA VAL A 165 2.51 2.83 -17.22
C VAL A 165 3.08 1.72 -16.35
N GLY A 166 2.23 0.92 -15.75
CA GLY A 166 2.65 -0.21 -14.93
C GLY A 166 1.72 -1.41 -15.07
N ALA A 167 2.31 -2.60 -15.01
CA ALA A 167 1.57 -3.86 -14.97
C ALA A 167 2.29 -4.84 -14.04
N MET A 168 1.52 -5.65 -13.33
CA MET A 168 2.02 -6.69 -12.43
C MET A 168 1.17 -7.94 -12.57
N TYR A 169 1.83 -9.09 -12.50
CA TYR A 169 1.20 -10.40 -12.34
C TYR A 169 1.84 -11.13 -11.16
N SER A 170 1.04 -11.80 -10.35
CA SER A 170 1.47 -12.59 -9.20
C SER A 170 0.91 -14.00 -9.30
N PHE A 171 1.80 -14.99 -9.21
CA PHE A 171 1.45 -16.41 -9.23
C PHE A 171 0.91 -16.92 -7.89
N GLY A 172 1.02 -16.13 -6.83
CA GLY A 172 0.53 -16.43 -5.50
C GLY A 172 0.64 -15.19 -4.63
N ARG A 173 -0.49 -14.53 -4.38
CA ARG A 173 -0.51 -13.12 -3.94
C ARG A 173 -0.16 -12.88 -2.47
N ASP A 174 -0.35 -13.85 -1.57
CA ASP A 174 0.00 -13.69 -0.15
C ASP A 174 0.16 -15.04 0.58
N SER A 175 1.40 -15.39 0.90
CA SER A 175 1.78 -16.68 1.53
C SER A 175 1.89 -16.66 3.07
N ALA A 176 2.07 -15.50 3.72
CA ALA A 176 2.28 -15.39 5.17
C ALA A 176 1.32 -14.43 5.89
N GLY A 177 0.43 -13.75 5.16
CA GLY A 177 -0.67 -12.99 5.74
C GLY A 177 -0.30 -11.57 6.12
N THR A 178 -1.25 -10.66 5.97
CA THR A 178 -0.94 -9.22 6.09
C THR A 178 -2.03 -8.39 6.77
N GLY A 179 -3.17 -8.96 7.15
CA GLY A 179 -4.21 -8.23 7.89
C GLY A 179 -5.28 -7.53 7.04
N ASN A 180 -5.10 -7.34 5.73
CA ASN A 180 -5.81 -6.27 5.01
C ASN A 180 -6.69 -6.69 3.81
N SER A 181 -6.88 -8.01 3.59
CA SER A 181 -7.80 -8.66 2.64
C SER A 181 -7.58 -8.47 1.11
N PRO A 182 -7.96 -9.49 0.30
CA PRO A 182 -8.27 -10.86 0.69
C PRO A 182 -7.03 -11.73 0.92
N GLY A 183 -7.20 -12.94 1.47
CA GLY A 183 -6.17 -14.00 1.35
C GLY A 183 -5.03 -13.96 2.37
N GLN A 184 -5.28 -13.51 3.60
CA GLN A 184 -4.22 -13.41 4.62
C GLN A 184 -3.51 -14.75 4.86
N GLY A 185 -2.36 -14.95 4.22
CA GLY A 185 -1.43 -16.05 4.48
C GLY A 185 -1.86 -17.38 3.91
N THR A 186 -2.86 -17.37 3.02
CA THR A 186 -3.46 -18.59 2.49
C THR A 186 -3.53 -18.63 0.98
N CYS A 187 -2.96 -17.63 0.32
CA CYS A 187 -2.83 -17.59 -1.13
C CYS A 187 -1.37 -17.68 -1.56
N ALA A 188 -0.76 -18.82 -1.25
CA ALA A 188 0.63 -19.12 -1.55
C ALA A 188 0.91 -19.31 -3.05
N GLY A 189 -0.10 -19.73 -3.82
CA GLY A 189 0.03 -19.90 -5.26
C GLY A 189 -1.11 -20.65 -5.91
N GLN A 190 -1.00 -20.78 -7.23
CA GLN A 190 -1.81 -21.66 -8.06
C GLN A 190 -1.60 -23.13 -7.66
N THR A 191 -2.66 -23.95 -7.69
CA THR A 191 -2.54 -25.41 -7.51
C THR A 191 -2.46 -26.12 -8.87
N PRO A 192 -1.84 -27.33 -8.95
CA PRO A 192 -1.80 -28.07 -10.21
C PRO A 192 -3.20 -28.33 -10.77
N GLY A 193 -3.47 -27.85 -11.98
CA GLY A 193 -4.79 -27.91 -12.62
C GLY A 193 -5.63 -26.63 -12.46
N ASP A 194 -5.20 -25.69 -11.61
CA ASP A 194 -5.89 -24.43 -11.38
C ASP A 194 -4.93 -23.23 -11.45
N MET A 195 -4.80 -22.68 -12.64
CA MET A 195 -3.94 -21.52 -12.90
C MET A 195 -4.58 -20.19 -12.50
N THR A 196 -5.81 -20.19 -11.97
CA THR A 196 -6.51 -18.97 -11.58
C THR A 196 -6.53 -18.78 -10.08
N GLU A 197 -6.45 -19.85 -9.31
CA GLU A 197 -6.40 -19.82 -7.86
C GLU A 197 -5.30 -18.89 -7.33
N CYS A 198 -5.68 -18.05 -6.37
CA CYS A 198 -4.79 -17.20 -5.58
C CYS A 198 -3.83 -16.29 -6.35
N ARG A 199 -4.06 -16.10 -7.65
CA ARG A 199 -3.32 -15.13 -8.47
C ARG A 199 -3.78 -13.70 -8.19
N LEU A 200 -2.95 -12.75 -8.57
CA LEU A 200 -3.29 -11.33 -8.63
C LEU A 200 -2.73 -10.75 -9.93
N TRP A 201 -3.46 -9.83 -10.54
CA TRP A 201 -2.85 -8.94 -11.52
C TRP A 201 -3.32 -7.50 -11.29
N SER A 202 -2.46 -6.53 -11.61
CA SER A 202 -2.80 -5.11 -11.52
C SER A 202 -2.19 -4.32 -12.67
N ALA A 203 -2.86 -3.27 -13.10
CA ALA A 203 -2.40 -2.35 -14.12
C ALA A 203 -2.65 -0.91 -13.67
N MET A 204 -1.78 0.01 -14.09
CA MET A 204 -1.91 1.44 -13.83
C MET A 204 -1.53 2.25 -15.07
N LEU A 205 -2.29 3.32 -15.26
CA LEU A 205 -1.94 4.43 -16.12
C LEU A 205 -1.95 5.71 -15.27
N LYS A 206 -0.87 6.47 -15.30
CA LYS A 206 -0.73 7.70 -14.54
C LYS A 206 -0.09 8.78 -15.38
N TYR A 207 -0.56 10.00 -15.25
CA TYR A 207 0.03 11.18 -15.87
C TYR A 207 0.30 12.24 -14.80
N ASP A 208 1.54 12.72 -14.75
CA ASP A 208 1.96 13.81 -13.87
C ASP A 208 2.48 14.98 -14.70
N SER A 209 2.02 16.16 -14.32
CA SER A 209 2.57 17.44 -14.77
C SER A 209 3.11 18.24 -13.58
N THR A 210 3.46 19.50 -13.79
CA THR A 210 3.95 20.38 -12.73
C THR A 210 2.85 20.85 -11.77
N TRP A 211 1.59 20.90 -12.19
CA TRP A 211 0.49 21.46 -11.39
C TRP A 211 -0.76 20.59 -11.33
N PHE A 212 -0.83 19.50 -12.10
CA PHE A 212 -1.89 18.50 -11.97
C PHE A 212 -1.38 17.10 -12.30
N GLY A 213 -2.13 16.10 -11.87
CA GLY A 213 -1.94 14.73 -12.31
C GLY A 213 -3.22 13.92 -12.22
N ALA A 214 -3.25 12.80 -12.92
CA ALA A 214 -4.36 11.86 -12.89
C ALA A 214 -3.81 10.44 -12.93
N ALA A 215 -4.47 9.52 -12.25
CA ALA A 215 -4.15 8.10 -12.30
C ALA A 215 -5.42 7.26 -12.37
N ALA A 216 -5.31 6.14 -13.07
CA ALA A 216 -6.27 5.07 -13.04
C ALA A 216 -5.56 3.74 -12.80
N SER A 217 -6.18 2.85 -12.05
CA SER A 217 -5.69 1.48 -11.91
C SER A 217 -6.84 0.49 -11.85
N TYR A 218 -6.50 -0.75 -12.17
CA TYR A 218 -7.36 -1.91 -11.94
C TYR A 218 -6.51 -3.03 -11.32
N GLU A 219 -7.10 -3.78 -10.40
CA GLU A 219 -6.51 -4.96 -9.81
C GLU A 219 -7.57 -6.03 -9.57
N GLU A 220 -7.25 -7.27 -9.94
CA GLU A 220 -8.07 -8.46 -9.66
C GLU A 220 -7.30 -9.37 -8.72
N GLN A 221 -7.95 -9.81 -7.63
CA GLN A 221 -7.43 -10.85 -6.75
C GLN A 221 -8.35 -12.06 -6.78
N ARG A 222 -7.78 -13.26 -6.90
CA ARG A 222 -8.56 -14.51 -6.94
C ARG A 222 -8.60 -15.25 -5.60
N GLY A 223 -9.71 -15.95 -5.37
CA GLY A 223 -9.91 -16.90 -4.28
C GLY A 223 -9.27 -18.26 -4.53
N GLY A 224 -9.76 -19.27 -3.79
CA GLY A 224 -9.36 -20.67 -3.87
C GLY A 224 -8.50 -21.14 -2.69
N GLY A 225 -7.79 -20.22 -2.03
CA GLY A 225 -7.01 -20.54 -0.84
C GLY A 225 -7.87 -20.98 0.34
N THR A 226 -7.37 -21.92 1.14
CA THR A 226 -8.11 -22.62 2.21
C THR A 226 -8.83 -21.72 3.23
N THR A 227 -8.34 -20.50 3.47
CA THR A 227 -9.04 -19.49 4.29
C THR A 227 -9.01 -18.09 3.67
N ALA A 228 -8.92 -18.01 2.34
CA ALA A 228 -8.95 -16.72 1.67
C ALA A 228 -10.29 -16.02 1.95
N ALA A 229 -10.26 -14.76 2.37
CA ALA A 229 -11.48 -14.02 2.69
C ALA A 229 -11.35 -12.51 2.45
N ALA A 230 -12.41 -11.90 1.91
CA ALA A 230 -12.54 -10.47 1.72
C ALA A 230 -13.24 -9.81 2.92
N ASN A 231 -12.58 -8.81 3.52
CA ASN A 231 -13.14 -8.05 4.63
C ASN A 231 -13.37 -6.59 4.19
N PHE A 232 -14.52 -6.04 4.55
CA PHE A 232 -14.86 -4.63 4.37
C PHE A 232 -14.66 -3.81 5.64
N PHE A 233 -14.39 -4.45 6.78
CA PHE A 233 -14.18 -3.81 8.09
C PHE A 233 -15.35 -2.96 8.58
N ASP A 234 -16.55 -3.26 8.08
CA ASP A 234 -17.80 -2.56 8.36
C ASP A 234 -18.58 -3.19 9.52
N GLY A 235 -18.01 -4.18 10.21
CA GLY A 235 -18.66 -4.94 11.28
C GLY A 235 -19.30 -6.25 10.85
N VAL A 236 -19.36 -6.52 9.53
CA VAL A 236 -19.86 -7.79 8.99
C VAL A 236 -18.72 -8.81 8.90
N LYS A 237 -19.05 -10.10 9.08
CA LYS A 237 -18.07 -11.19 8.94
C LYS A 237 -17.44 -11.16 7.54
N PRO A 238 -16.12 -11.39 7.41
CA PRO A 238 -15.48 -11.50 6.10
C PRO A 238 -16.13 -12.56 5.20
N LEU A 239 -16.23 -12.25 3.91
CA LEU A 239 -16.71 -13.16 2.87
C LEU A 239 -15.59 -14.15 2.53
N THR A 240 -15.87 -15.44 2.56
CA THR A 240 -14.90 -16.48 2.21
C THR A 240 -14.79 -16.62 0.68
N LEU A 241 -13.56 -16.65 0.17
CA LEU A 241 -13.25 -16.82 -1.25
C LEU A 241 -12.65 -18.22 -1.46
N THR A 242 -13.50 -19.25 -1.37
CA THR A 242 -13.12 -20.67 -1.40
C THR A 242 -12.87 -21.23 -2.79
N SER A 243 -13.27 -20.50 -3.83
CA SER A 243 -13.21 -20.93 -5.22
C SER A 243 -12.26 -20.04 -6.03
N ASN A 244 -11.64 -20.61 -7.06
CA ASN A 244 -10.82 -19.85 -8.01
C ASN A 244 -11.65 -18.84 -8.85
N ALA A 245 -12.97 -19.05 -8.90
CA ALA A 245 -13.92 -18.20 -9.54
C ALA A 245 -14.21 -16.94 -8.72
N ASP A 246 -14.04 -17.02 -7.39
CA ASP A 246 -14.24 -15.90 -6.47
C ASP A 246 -13.22 -14.80 -6.71
N LYS A 247 -13.69 -13.55 -6.62
CA LYS A 247 -12.89 -12.37 -6.92
C LYS A 247 -13.02 -11.28 -5.86
N ASP A 248 -11.96 -10.53 -5.69
CA ASP A 248 -11.98 -9.18 -5.11
C ASP A 248 -11.28 -8.24 -6.09
N ASP A 249 -12.08 -7.54 -6.86
CA ASP A 249 -11.66 -6.59 -7.87
C ASP A 249 -11.67 -5.17 -7.30
N ARG A 250 -10.68 -4.36 -7.67
CA ARG A 250 -10.61 -2.93 -7.35
C ARG A 250 -10.27 -2.11 -8.57
N ALA A 251 -11.03 -1.04 -8.80
CA ALA A 251 -10.69 -0.01 -9.77
C ALA A 251 -10.59 1.33 -9.05
N GLN A 252 -9.70 2.19 -9.52
CA GLN A 252 -9.67 3.57 -9.07
C GLN A 252 -9.44 4.54 -10.22
N VAL A 253 -10.00 5.73 -10.07
CA VAL A 253 -9.68 6.91 -10.86
C VAL A 253 -9.50 8.06 -9.89
N ASN A 254 -8.35 8.72 -9.96
CA ASN A 254 -8.00 9.79 -9.05
C ASN A 254 -7.18 10.87 -9.76
N GLY A 255 -6.98 11.98 -9.08
CA GLY A 255 -6.09 13.02 -9.54
C GLY A 255 -5.80 14.05 -8.47
N TYR A 256 -4.89 14.96 -8.81
CA TYR A 256 -4.56 16.11 -7.98
C TYR A 256 -4.43 17.36 -8.84
N VAL A 257 -4.59 18.51 -8.19
CA VAL A 257 -4.31 19.82 -8.75
C VAL A 257 -3.69 20.71 -7.68
N SER A 258 -2.65 21.45 -8.05
CA SER A 258 -1.97 22.42 -7.21
C SER A 258 -2.36 23.82 -7.67
N LEU A 259 -3.12 24.54 -6.84
CA LEU A 259 -3.62 25.89 -7.14
C LEU A 259 -3.32 26.81 -5.97
N TYR A 260 -2.69 27.96 -6.25
CA TYR A 260 -2.45 29.03 -5.26
C TYR A 260 -1.76 28.55 -3.96
N GLY A 261 -0.82 27.61 -4.07
CA GLY A 261 -0.08 27.07 -2.93
C GLY A 261 -0.80 25.97 -2.14
N VAL A 262 -2.03 25.60 -2.54
CA VAL A 262 -2.77 24.46 -1.99
C VAL A 262 -2.75 23.33 -3.00
N LYS A 263 -2.42 22.11 -2.55
CA LYS A 263 -2.61 20.90 -3.34
C LYS A 263 -3.93 20.27 -2.93
N PHE A 264 -4.82 20.03 -3.89
CA PHE A 264 -6.04 19.24 -3.73
C PHE A 264 -5.83 17.91 -4.41
N GLY A 265 -6.32 16.84 -3.81
CA GLY A 265 -6.29 15.50 -4.39
C GLY A 265 -7.57 14.75 -4.07
N GLY A 266 -8.03 13.89 -4.96
CA GLY A 266 -9.28 13.19 -4.76
C GLY A 266 -9.49 12.10 -5.78
N GLY A 267 -10.47 11.24 -5.52
CA GLY A 267 -10.75 10.15 -6.42
C GLY A 267 -11.92 9.28 -5.98
N TRP A 268 -12.16 8.29 -6.82
CA TRP A 268 -13.11 7.22 -6.60
C TRP A 268 -12.38 5.88 -6.60
N ILE A 269 -12.78 5.00 -5.71
CA ILE A 269 -12.34 3.62 -5.62
C ILE A 269 -13.59 2.74 -5.60
N GLY A 270 -13.76 1.94 -6.64
CA GLY A 270 -14.76 0.89 -6.72
C GLY A 270 -14.14 -0.44 -6.30
N ARG A 271 -14.88 -1.22 -5.52
CA ARG A 271 -14.49 -2.58 -5.13
C ARG A 271 -15.65 -3.54 -5.37
N TRP A 272 -15.38 -4.69 -5.97
CA TRP A 272 -16.36 -5.73 -6.24
C TRP A 272 -15.85 -7.06 -5.71
N VAL A 273 -16.50 -7.57 -4.68
CA VAL A 273 -16.28 -8.92 -4.18
C VAL A 273 -17.40 -9.80 -4.70
N ASP A 274 -17.08 -10.62 -5.69
CA ASP A 274 -18.01 -11.54 -6.32
C ASP A 274 -17.64 -12.97 -5.94
N THR A 275 -18.59 -13.69 -5.35
CA THR A 275 -18.41 -15.08 -4.91
C THR A 275 -19.29 -16.00 -5.71
N ASP A 276 -18.83 -17.23 -5.95
CA ASP A 276 -19.67 -18.29 -6.47
C ASP A 276 -20.75 -18.69 -5.45
N SER A 277 -21.69 -19.54 -5.87
CA SER A 277 -22.87 -19.92 -5.08
C SER A 277 -22.54 -20.54 -3.71
N SER A 278 -21.28 -20.92 -3.44
CA SER A 278 -20.82 -21.44 -2.16
C SER A 278 -20.12 -20.41 -1.26
N GLY A 279 -19.64 -19.28 -1.81
CA GLY A 279 -18.81 -18.28 -1.10
C GLY A 279 -19.57 -17.13 -0.40
N GLY A 280 -20.87 -16.94 -0.70
CA GLY A 280 -21.71 -15.89 -0.11
C GLY A 280 -22.41 -15.01 -1.14
N PRO A 281 -23.09 -13.92 -0.72
CA PRO A 281 -23.62 -12.93 -1.65
C PRO A 281 -22.51 -12.01 -2.16
N ASN A 282 -22.65 -11.48 -3.38
CA ASN A 282 -21.75 -10.46 -3.90
C ASN A 282 -21.90 -9.17 -3.08
N VAL A 283 -20.76 -8.56 -2.73
CA VAL A 283 -20.70 -7.32 -1.94
C VAL A 283 -19.78 -6.35 -2.64
N HIS A 284 -20.29 -5.15 -2.89
CA HIS A 284 -19.55 -4.12 -3.62
C HIS A 284 -19.45 -2.86 -2.77
N SER A 285 -18.36 -2.11 -2.91
CA SER A 285 -18.23 -0.79 -2.29
C SER A 285 -17.83 0.30 -3.27
N ASN A 286 -18.31 1.50 -2.97
CA ASN A 286 -17.90 2.74 -3.63
C ASN A 286 -17.33 3.67 -2.57
N LEU A 287 -16.06 4.03 -2.71
CA LEU A 287 -15.37 4.97 -1.84
C LEU A 287 -15.00 6.22 -2.63
N LEU A 288 -15.46 7.37 -2.16
CA LEU A 288 -15.08 8.69 -2.67
C LEU A 288 -14.22 9.41 -1.64
N TYR A 289 -13.22 10.14 -2.11
CA TYR A 289 -12.40 10.95 -1.23
C TYR A 289 -11.96 12.27 -1.85
N LEU A 290 -11.77 13.25 -0.98
CA LEU A 290 -11.18 14.54 -1.28
C LEU A 290 -10.24 14.92 -0.15
N THR A 291 -9.05 15.36 -0.50
CA THR A 291 -7.99 15.76 0.41
C THR A 291 -7.36 17.07 -0.03
N ALA A 292 -6.79 17.79 0.91
CA ALA A 292 -6.06 19.02 0.67
C ALA A 292 -4.80 19.06 1.55
N ASN A 293 -3.74 19.67 1.02
CA ASN A 293 -2.52 19.98 1.74
C ASN A 293 -2.16 21.45 1.50
N TYR A 294 -1.77 22.14 2.57
CA TYR A 294 -1.29 23.51 2.53
C TYR A 294 -0.09 23.71 3.45
N TYR A 295 0.96 24.36 2.94
CA TYR A 295 2.11 24.78 3.73
C TYR A 295 1.93 26.26 4.13
N PHE A 296 1.68 26.51 5.41
CA PHE A 296 1.66 27.88 5.96
C PHE A 296 3.06 28.49 5.95
N THR A 297 4.06 27.66 6.24
CA THR A 297 5.48 27.97 6.13
C THR A 297 6.21 26.69 5.67
N PRO A 298 7.49 26.76 5.27
CA PRO A 298 8.27 25.54 5.01
C PRO A 298 8.35 24.57 6.21
N ALA A 299 8.07 25.03 7.43
CA ALA A 299 8.12 24.24 8.65
C ALA A 299 6.73 23.79 9.15
N VAL A 300 5.62 24.28 8.57
CA VAL A 300 4.26 23.99 9.06
C VAL A 300 3.35 23.64 7.89
N SER A 301 2.83 22.42 7.89
CA SER A 301 1.80 21.97 6.95
C SER A 301 0.51 21.59 7.67
N VAL A 302 -0.61 21.77 6.97
CA VAL A 302 -1.91 21.23 7.36
C VAL A 302 -2.44 20.39 6.22
N ASP A 303 -2.93 19.21 6.56
CA ASP A 303 -3.64 18.31 5.70
C ASP A 303 -5.08 18.15 6.18
N ALA A 304 -6.03 18.06 5.25
CA ALA A 304 -7.42 17.77 5.54
C ALA A 304 -7.94 16.72 4.56
N GLY A 305 -8.88 15.89 5.02
CA GLY A 305 -9.47 14.84 4.19
C GLY A 305 -10.91 14.56 4.56
N VAL A 306 -11.72 14.27 3.56
CA VAL A 306 -13.04 13.67 3.72
C VAL A 306 -13.13 12.43 2.85
N TYR A 307 -13.61 11.34 3.45
CA TYR A 307 -13.77 10.04 2.81
C TYR A 307 -15.19 9.56 3.06
N HIS A 308 -15.84 9.03 2.03
CA HIS A 308 -17.17 8.45 2.14
C HIS A 308 -17.20 7.10 1.46
N THR A 309 -17.69 6.08 2.15
CA THR A 309 -17.90 4.75 1.56
C THR A 309 -19.34 4.30 1.70
N THR A 310 -19.84 3.61 0.67
CA THR A 310 -21.08 2.84 0.70
C THR A 310 -20.77 1.40 0.32
N VAL A 311 -21.17 0.45 1.14
CA VAL A 311 -21.04 -1.00 0.92
C VAL A 311 -22.42 -1.58 0.63
N SER A 312 -22.69 -1.79 -0.66
CA SER A 312 -23.93 -2.42 -1.13
C SER A 312 -23.91 -3.92 -0.85
N GLY A 313 -25.06 -4.47 -0.46
CA GLY A 313 -25.21 -5.85 0.01
C GLY A 313 -25.12 -5.99 1.54
N GLN A 314 -24.51 -5.02 2.22
CA GLN A 314 -24.40 -4.97 3.70
C GLN A 314 -25.12 -3.77 4.34
N ASP A 315 -25.66 -2.85 3.51
CA ASP A 315 -26.32 -1.60 3.93
C ASP A 315 -25.46 -0.74 4.91
N ALA A 316 -24.15 -0.81 4.73
CA ALA A 316 -23.18 -0.08 5.52
C ALA A 316 -22.69 1.16 4.76
N ARG A 317 -22.65 2.30 5.45
CA ARG A 317 -22.10 3.56 4.95
C ARG A 317 -21.27 4.20 6.05
N ALA A 318 -20.18 4.86 5.68
CA ALA A 318 -19.41 5.65 6.62
C ALA A 318 -18.85 6.92 5.98
N THR A 319 -18.76 7.98 6.78
CA THR A 319 -18.10 9.23 6.41
C THR A 319 -17.05 9.55 7.45
N LEU A 320 -15.82 9.76 7.00
CA LEU A 320 -14.67 10.11 7.81
C LEU A 320 -14.18 11.51 7.43
N GLY A 321 -14.10 12.41 8.41
CA GLY A 321 -13.40 13.69 8.28
C GLY A 321 -12.11 13.66 9.10
N VAL A 322 -11.03 14.22 8.55
CA VAL A 322 -9.69 14.25 9.16
C VAL A 322 -9.07 15.62 9.01
N LEU A 323 -8.40 16.09 10.06
CA LEU A 323 -7.50 17.25 10.03
C LEU A 323 -6.18 16.86 10.70
N ARG A 324 -5.06 17.16 10.04
CA ARG A 324 -3.70 16.91 10.54
C ARG A 324 -2.86 18.18 10.42
N GLY A 325 -2.20 18.57 11.50
CA GLY A 325 -1.17 19.60 11.51
C GLY A 325 0.20 18.97 11.78
N THR A 326 1.20 19.34 10.99
CA THR A 326 2.56 18.82 11.08
C THR A 326 3.57 19.98 11.21
N TYR A 327 4.44 19.90 12.20
CA TYR A 327 5.55 20.83 12.41
C TYR A 327 6.89 20.11 12.14
N PHE A 328 7.64 20.58 11.14
CA PHE A 328 8.93 20.02 10.76
C PHE A 328 10.05 20.61 11.62
N LEU A 329 10.55 19.81 12.58
CA LEU A 329 11.73 20.15 13.38
C LEU A 329 13.01 20.13 12.54
N SER A 330 13.06 19.26 11.53
CA SER A 330 14.11 19.16 10.53
C SER A 330 13.57 18.51 9.25
N LYS A 331 14.43 18.32 8.25
CA LYS A 331 14.11 17.52 7.05
C LYS A 331 13.74 16.07 7.37
N ARG A 332 14.14 15.56 8.54
CA ARG A 332 14.01 14.15 8.95
C ARG A 332 13.09 13.95 10.14
N THR A 333 12.77 15.00 10.89
CA THR A 333 11.98 14.87 12.13
C THR A 333 10.81 15.84 12.11
N ALA A 334 9.62 15.34 12.42
CA ALA A 334 8.42 16.14 12.57
C ALA A 334 7.62 15.70 13.80
N VAL A 335 6.88 16.65 14.37
CA VAL A 335 5.82 16.37 15.36
C VAL A 335 4.48 16.71 14.73
N TYR A 336 3.43 16.00 15.10
CA TYR A 336 2.13 16.19 14.51
C TYR A 336 1.00 16.03 15.53
N LEU A 337 -0.12 16.66 15.22
CA LEU A 337 -1.41 16.47 15.88
C LEU A 337 -2.47 16.24 14.81
N GLN A 338 -3.30 15.25 15.01
CA GLN A 338 -4.41 14.94 14.12
C GLN A 338 -5.68 14.59 14.88
N CYS A 339 -6.81 15.00 14.33
CA CYS A 339 -8.12 14.67 14.82
C CYS A 339 -9.00 14.19 13.67
N ALA A 340 -9.91 13.28 13.99
CA ALA A 340 -10.83 12.72 13.03
C ALA A 340 -12.18 12.42 13.67
N TYR A 341 -13.23 12.46 12.85
CA TYR A 341 -14.55 11.97 13.21
C TYR A 341 -15.06 11.04 12.12
N LEU A 342 -15.48 9.84 12.53
CA LEU A 342 -16.12 8.86 11.67
C LEU A 342 -17.58 8.71 12.07
N ALA A 343 -18.49 8.92 11.12
CA ALA A 343 -19.91 8.64 11.25
C ALA A 343 -20.25 7.32 10.54
N ASN A 344 -20.91 6.41 11.24
CA ASN A 344 -21.41 5.14 10.70
C ASN A 344 -22.92 5.21 10.45
N SER A 345 -23.41 4.55 9.40
CA SER A 345 -24.84 4.22 9.27
C SER A 345 -25.25 3.14 10.28
N ALA A 346 -26.57 2.93 10.44
CA ALA A 346 -27.13 2.01 11.44
C ALA A 346 -26.53 0.58 11.43
N HIS A 347 -26.14 0.07 10.26
CA HIS A 347 -25.56 -1.27 10.10
C HIS A 347 -24.02 -1.29 10.04
N ALA A 348 -23.37 -0.12 9.99
CA ALA A 348 -21.93 -0.01 9.85
C ALA A 348 -21.23 0.10 11.21
N ALA A 349 -20.04 -0.50 11.32
CA ALA A 349 -19.18 -0.45 12.49
C ALA A 349 -17.69 -0.24 12.09
N PHE A 350 -17.44 0.64 11.12
CA PHE A 350 -16.07 1.04 10.77
C PHE A 350 -15.39 1.71 11.97
N SER A 351 -14.09 1.46 12.12
CA SER A 351 -13.25 2.11 13.13
C SER A 351 -12.62 3.37 12.55
N VAL A 352 -12.64 4.49 13.29
CA VAL A 352 -11.94 5.73 12.88
C VAL A 352 -10.44 5.49 12.70
N SER A 353 -9.86 4.62 13.54
CA SER A 353 -8.44 4.31 13.58
C SER A 353 -8.10 3.07 12.75
N ALA A 354 -7.09 3.20 11.90
CA ALA A 354 -6.38 2.10 11.25
C ALA A 354 -5.10 1.66 12.00
N GLY A 355 -4.87 2.14 13.23
CA GLY A 355 -3.66 1.91 14.02
C GLY A 355 -3.51 0.51 14.64
N GLY A 356 -4.44 -0.40 14.36
CA GLY A 356 -4.53 -1.75 14.94
C GLY A 356 -5.89 -2.03 15.57
N GLY A 357 -6.16 -3.30 15.86
CA GLY A 357 -7.43 -3.77 16.42
C GLY A 357 -7.75 -3.21 17.81
N GLY A 358 -8.97 -3.46 18.30
CA GLY A 358 -9.42 -2.99 19.62
C GLY A 358 -10.12 -1.63 19.62
N THR A 359 -10.52 -1.13 18.46
CA THR A 359 -11.26 0.14 18.29
C THR A 359 -12.56 -0.02 17.52
N THR A 360 -13.06 -1.25 17.30
CA THR A 360 -14.33 -1.48 16.58
C THR A 360 -15.52 -1.05 17.44
N PRO A 361 -16.31 -0.06 17.00
CA PRO A 361 -17.48 0.41 17.74
C PRO A 361 -18.67 -0.58 17.64
N ALA A 362 -19.76 -0.32 18.37
CA ALA A 362 -21.06 -0.93 18.05
C ALA A 362 -21.59 -0.39 16.70
N ALA A 363 -22.46 -1.15 16.04
CA ALA A 363 -23.10 -0.71 14.80
C ALA A 363 -23.85 0.62 14.98
N GLY A 364 -23.76 1.51 13.99
CA GLY A 364 -24.37 2.85 14.02
C GLY A 364 -23.64 3.87 14.89
N GLN A 365 -22.60 3.49 15.63
CA GLN A 365 -21.88 4.42 16.50
C GLN A 365 -20.79 5.19 15.74
N GLY A 366 -20.77 6.50 15.95
CA GLY A 366 -19.67 7.36 15.50
C GLY A 366 -18.49 7.35 16.47
N GLN A 367 -17.31 7.69 15.95
CA GLN A 367 -16.07 7.73 16.73
C GLN A 367 -15.27 9.01 16.45
N VAL A 368 -14.78 9.62 17.53
CA VAL A 368 -13.71 10.63 17.51
C VAL A 368 -12.37 9.92 17.73
N GLY A 369 -11.39 10.23 16.88
CA GLY A 369 -10.00 9.87 17.04
C GLY A 369 -9.13 11.11 17.22
N VAL A 370 -8.18 11.09 18.14
CA VAL A 370 -7.18 12.16 18.31
C VAL A 370 -5.82 11.52 18.55
N MET A 371 -4.80 11.94 17.82
CA MET A 371 -3.44 11.45 17.99
C MET A 371 -2.42 12.57 17.94
N ALA A 372 -1.50 12.57 18.90
CA ALA A 372 -0.29 13.38 18.87
C ALA A 372 0.93 12.46 18.76
N GLY A 373 1.85 12.75 17.85
CA GLY A 373 2.97 11.86 17.57
C GLY A 373 4.21 12.53 17.03
N VAL A 374 5.23 11.69 16.82
CA VAL A 374 6.54 12.07 16.30
C VAL A 374 6.91 11.11 15.19
N ARG A 375 7.43 11.66 14.09
CA ARG A 375 7.99 10.90 12.98
C ARG A 375 9.46 11.25 12.80
N HIS A 376 10.31 10.25 12.65
CA HIS A 376 11.73 10.38 12.35
C HIS A 376 12.15 9.50 11.17
N MET A 377 12.88 10.07 10.21
CA MET A 377 13.45 9.39 9.04
C MET A 377 14.97 9.30 9.17
N PHE A 378 15.58 8.19 8.74
CA PHE A 378 17.04 8.00 8.77
C PHE A 378 17.62 7.51 7.45
#